data_AF-A0A226EAB5-F1
#
_entry.id   AF-A0A226EAB5-F1
#
_cell.length_a   1.000
_cell.length_b   1.000
_cell.length_c   1.000
_cell.angle_alpha   90.00
_cell.angle_beta   90.00
_cell.angle_gamma   90.00
#
_symmetry.space_group_name_H-M   'P 1'
#
loop_
_entity.id
_entity.type
_entity.pdbx_description
1 polymer ?
#
loop_
_entity_poly.entity_id
_entity_poly.type
_entity_poly.pdbx_seq_one_letter_code
_entity_poly.pdbx_strand_id
1 'polypeptide(L)'
;MHQGISTFPVLPLFIKISANMFPTRDVAGRLIRDKKLTENLSGFATALISDNSWSEELQINENDKLNFIKEILQKWVSKNGIAATLTKLVELLLLAKLDSAAGIIQQGFGMYDKQLGPNPPFT
;
A
#
# COMPACT_ATOMS: atom_id res chain seq x y z
N MET A 1 -11.60 39.78 43.10
CA MET A 1 -12.38 38.66 42.53
C MET A 1 -11.69 38.25 41.23
N HIS A 2 -11.02 37.09 41.24
CA HIS A 2 -10.47 36.41 40.05
C HIS A 2 -11.63 36.07 39.08
N GLN A 3 -11.53 35.91 37.76
CA GLN A 3 -10.56 35.31 36.83
C GLN A 3 -10.82 35.97 35.44
N GLY A 4 -9.90 36.17 34.48
CA GLY A 4 -9.02 35.18 33.87
C GLY A 4 -9.72 34.47 32.69
N ILE A 5 -9.89 35.13 31.54
CA ILE A 5 -10.25 34.45 30.27
C ILE A 5 -9.06 34.50 29.33
N SER A 6 -8.27 33.43 29.40
CA SER A 6 -7.18 33.12 28.47
C SER A 6 -7.79 32.75 27.12
N THR A 7 -7.72 33.66 26.15
CA THR A 7 -8.10 33.39 24.76
C THR A 7 -7.01 32.57 24.08
N PHE A 8 -7.09 31.26 24.22
CA PHE A 8 -6.39 30.35 23.32
C PHE A 8 -7.14 30.32 21.98
N PRO A 9 -6.52 30.65 20.84
CA PRO A 9 -7.09 30.27 19.56
C PRO A 9 -7.03 28.75 19.47
N VAL A 10 -8.22 28.13 19.50
CA VAL A 10 -8.43 26.72 19.17
C VAL A 10 -7.90 26.54 17.74
N LEU A 11 -6.72 25.94 17.61
CA LEU A 11 -6.24 25.45 16.32
C LEU A 11 -7.34 24.52 15.80
N PRO A 12 -7.85 24.71 14.57
CA PRO A 12 -8.73 23.71 13.99
C PRO A 12 -7.86 22.47 13.78
N LEU A 13 -8.05 21.52 14.69
CA LEU A 13 -7.50 20.19 14.66
C LEU A 13 -8.13 19.47 13.46
N PHE A 14 -7.71 19.81 12.24
CA PHE A 14 -7.98 19.01 11.06
C PHE A 14 -7.10 17.76 11.12
N ILE A 15 -7.25 16.95 12.17
CA ILE A 15 -7.06 15.53 12.01
C ILE A 15 -8.25 15.07 11.18
N LYS A 16 -8.14 15.27 9.88
CA LYS A 16 -8.87 14.47 8.90
C LYS A 16 -8.30 13.07 9.11
N ILE A 17 -8.89 12.30 10.04
CA ILE A 17 -8.70 10.86 10.07
C ILE A 17 -9.35 10.39 8.77
N SER A 18 -8.57 10.41 7.69
CA SER A 18 -9.02 9.92 6.39
C SER A 18 -9.23 8.42 6.55
N ALA A 19 -10.49 8.03 6.71
CA ALA A 19 -10.94 6.63 6.66
C ALA A 19 -10.60 5.93 5.32
N ASN A 20 -9.98 6.65 4.36
CA ASN A 20 -9.46 6.17 3.09
C ASN A 20 -7.92 6.00 3.06
N MET A 21 -7.23 5.98 4.21
CA MET A 21 -5.78 5.85 4.23
C MET A 21 -5.37 4.43 3.79
N PHE A 22 -4.73 4.32 2.62
CA PHE A 22 -4.17 3.06 2.14
C PHE A 22 -3.25 2.45 3.21
N PRO A 23 -3.44 1.16 3.60
CA PRO A 23 -2.76 0.56 4.75
C PRO A 23 -1.33 0.12 4.42
N THR A 24 -0.46 1.08 4.05
CA THR A 24 0.89 0.81 3.52
C THR A 24 1.72 -0.11 4.41
N ARG A 25 1.66 0.07 5.73
CA ARG A 25 2.41 -0.76 6.69
C ARG A 25 1.98 -2.23 6.65
N ASP A 26 0.67 -2.47 6.59
CA ASP A 26 0.10 -3.82 6.59
C ASP A 26 0.33 -4.51 5.24
N VAL A 27 0.12 -3.77 4.14
CA VAL A 27 0.44 -4.22 2.77
C VAL A 27 1.92 -4.61 2.66
N ALA A 28 2.85 -3.74 3.06
CA ALA A 28 4.28 -4.04 2.99
C ALA A 28 4.67 -5.26 3.84
N GLY A 29 4.11 -5.38 5.05
CA GLY A 29 4.35 -6.51 5.96
C GLY A 29 3.82 -7.85 5.43
N ARG A 30 2.89 -7.82 4.48
CA ARG A 30 2.40 -9.00 3.77
C ARG A 30 3.22 -9.28 2.52
N LEU A 31 3.52 -8.26 1.71
CA LEU A 31 4.31 -8.38 0.48
C LEU A 31 5.74 -8.87 0.73
N ILE A 32 6.36 -8.50 1.86
CA ILE A 32 7.71 -8.98 2.22
C ILE A 32 7.77 -10.51 2.38
N ARG A 33 6.63 -11.18 2.55
CA ARG A 33 6.55 -12.64 2.66
C ARG A 33 6.58 -13.32 1.29
N ASP A 34 6.39 -12.58 0.21
CA ASP A 34 6.41 -13.10 -1.15
C ASP A 34 7.84 -13.17 -1.69
N LYS A 35 8.38 -14.38 -1.80
CA LYS A 35 9.76 -14.60 -2.25
C LYS A 35 10.01 -14.00 -3.63
N LYS A 36 9.10 -14.21 -4.58
CA LYS A 36 9.20 -13.73 -5.96
C LYS A 36 9.26 -12.21 -6.04
N LEU A 37 8.44 -11.51 -5.25
CA LEU A 37 8.50 -10.05 -5.12
C LEU A 37 9.83 -9.60 -4.47
N THR A 38 10.26 -10.25 -3.39
CA THR A 38 11.51 -9.87 -2.70
C THR A 38 12.79 -10.17 -3.50
N GLU A 39 12.72 -11.06 -4.48
CA GLU A 39 13.79 -11.34 -5.45
C GLU A 39 13.70 -10.41 -6.67
N ASN A 40 12.55 -9.79 -6.93
CA ASN A 40 12.31 -8.88 -8.05
C ASN A 40 11.73 -7.53 -7.59
N LEU A 41 12.42 -6.87 -6.66
CA LEU A 41 12.02 -5.57 -6.13
C LEU A 41 12.02 -4.48 -7.20
N SER A 42 12.93 -4.56 -8.18
CA SER A 42 13.00 -3.65 -9.33
C SER A 42 11.76 -3.76 -10.22
N GLY A 43 11.31 -4.97 -10.52
CA GLY A 43 10.10 -5.22 -11.29
C GLY A 43 8.85 -4.72 -10.57
N PHE A 44 8.76 -4.98 -9.26
CA PHE A 44 7.68 -4.45 -8.43
C PHE A 44 7.63 -2.93 -8.43
N ALA A 45 8.77 -2.27 -8.21
CA ALA A 45 8.83 -0.82 -8.15
C ALA A 45 8.56 -0.18 -9.53
N THR A 46 9.07 -0.78 -10.61
CA THR A 46 8.76 -0.37 -11.99
C THR A 46 7.25 -0.44 -12.27
N ALA A 47 6.57 -1.49 -11.80
CA ALA A 47 5.13 -1.64 -11.98
C ALA A 47 4.34 -0.49 -11.34
N LEU A 48 4.74 -0.07 -10.14
CA LEU A 48 4.11 1.06 -9.42
C LEU A 48 4.39 2.42 -10.09
N ILE A 49 5.59 2.59 -10.65
CA ILE A 49 6.04 3.83 -11.31
C ILE A 49 5.38 4.03 -12.66
N SER A 50 5.25 2.95 -13.43
CA SER A 50 4.74 2.98 -14.80
C SER A 50 3.29 3.46 -14.88
N ASP A 51 2.56 3.38 -13.77
CA ASP A 51 1.18 3.84 -13.64
C ASP A 51 1.04 5.38 -13.67
N ASN A 52 2.12 6.15 -13.48
CA ASN A 52 2.02 7.61 -13.30
C ASN A 52 3.19 8.45 -13.83
N SER A 53 3.94 7.94 -14.82
CA SER A 53 5.03 8.68 -15.48
C SER A 53 6.08 9.25 -14.51
N TRP A 54 6.36 8.56 -13.41
CA TRP A 54 7.47 8.95 -12.55
C TRP A 54 8.78 8.75 -13.32
N SER A 55 9.57 9.80 -13.43
CA SER A 55 10.87 9.79 -14.11
C SER A 55 12.05 9.70 -13.14
N GLU A 56 11.81 9.33 -11.89
CA GLU A 56 12.84 9.27 -10.86
C GLU A 56 13.58 7.92 -10.88
N GLU A 57 14.91 7.97 -10.78
CA GLU A 57 15.73 6.77 -10.59
C GLU A 57 15.41 6.13 -9.23
N LEU A 58 15.09 4.84 -9.26
CA LEU A 58 14.86 4.05 -8.05
C LEU A 58 16.19 3.54 -7.51
N GLN A 59 16.57 4.02 -6.33
CA GLN A 59 17.59 3.35 -5.54
C GLN A 59 16.96 2.18 -4.79
N ILE A 60 17.33 0.96 -5.20
CA ILE A 60 16.86 -0.26 -4.55
C ILE A 60 17.80 -0.56 -3.38
N ASN A 61 17.27 -0.55 -2.17
CA ASN A 61 18.00 -0.97 -0.99
C ASN A 61 17.71 -2.47 -0.72
N GLU A 62 18.64 -3.33 -1.13
CA GLU A 62 18.50 -4.79 -0.95
C GLU A 62 18.73 -5.25 0.50
N ASN A 63 19.37 -4.42 1.33
CA ASN A 63 19.64 -4.72 2.74
C ASN A 63 18.42 -4.54 3.63
N ASP A 64 17.47 -3.67 3.23
CA ASP A 64 16.21 -3.45 3.95
C ASP A 64 15.02 -3.49 2.98
N LYS A 65 14.73 -4.69 2.49
CA LYS A 65 13.64 -4.96 1.55
C LYS A 65 12.28 -4.51 2.09
N LEU A 66 12.04 -4.66 3.40
CA LEU A 66 10.79 -4.24 4.01
C LEU A 66 10.65 -2.72 3.98
N ASN A 67 11.71 -1.99 4.33
CA ASN A 67 11.69 -0.54 4.26
C ASN A 67 11.54 -0.06 2.82
N PHE A 68 12.25 -0.68 1.87
CA PHE A 68 12.10 -0.37 0.44
C PHE A 68 10.65 -0.54 -0.04
N ILE A 69 9.99 -1.66 0.29
CA ILE A 69 8.58 -1.90 -0.08
C ILE A 69 7.66 -0.84 0.55
N LYS A 70 7.90 -0.45 1.82
CA LYS A 70 7.12 0.61 2.47
C LYS A 70 7.29 1.95 1.76
N GLU A 71 8.52 2.35 1.48
CA GLU A 71 8.84 3.63 0.86
C GLU A 71 8.23 3.74 -0.53
N ILE A 72 8.36 2.69 -1.36
CA ILE A 72 7.79 2.73 -2.71
C ILE A 72 6.27 2.78 -2.70
N LEU A 73 5.62 2.05 -1.79
CA LEU A 73 4.17 2.10 -1.61
C LEU A 73 3.71 3.47 -1.08
N GLN A 74 4.44 4.07 -0.14
CA GLN A 74 4.13 5.40 0.38
C GLN A 74 4.25 6.47 -0.71
N LYS A 75 5.32 6.41 -1.53
CA LYS A 75 5.46 7.27 -2.70
C LYS A 75 4.30 7.06 -3.67
N TRP A 76 3.91 5.80 -3.91
CA TRP A 76 2.83 5.45 -4.84
C TRP A 76 1.50 6.04 -4.39
N VAL A 77 1.17 5.86 -3.11
CA VAL A 77 -0.01 6.46 -2.49
C VAL A 77 0.05 7.99 -2.53
N SER A 78 1.21 8.59 -2.27
CA SER A 78 1.34 10.06 -2.24
C SER A 78 1.09 10.68 -3.62
N LYS A 79 1.46 10.00 -4.70
CA LYS A 79 1.30 10.50 -6.08
C LYS A 79 -0.07 10.18 -6.67
N ASN A 80 -0.66 9.04 -6.30
CA ASN A 80 -1.98 8.62 -6.76
C ASN A 80 -3.14 9.13 -5.88
N GLY A 81 -2.86 9.55 -4.65
CA GLY A 81 -3.86 10.02 -3.69
C GLY A 81 -4.98 9.01 -3.50
N ILE A 82 -6.22 9.43 -3.76
CA ILE A 82 -7.41 8.58 -3.60
C ILE A 82 -7.50 7.43 -4.62
N ALA A 83 -6.77 7.51 -5.74
CA ALA A 83 -6.72 6.45 -6.74
C ALA A 83 -5.84 5.27 -6.28
N ALA A 84 -5.04 5.47 -5.23
CA ALA A 84 -4.20 4.45 -4.63
C ALA A 84 -5.03 3.46 -3.81
N THR A 85 -5.75 2.57 -4.49
CA THR A 85 -6.60 1.56 -3.87
C THR A 85 -5.92 0.20 -3.83
N LEU A 86 -6.37 -0.68 -2.92
CA LEU A 86 -5.90 -2.08 -2.90
C LEU A 86 -6.20 -2.80 -4.22
N THR A 87 -7.33 -2.48 -4.87
CA THR A 87 -7.71 -3.05 -6.17
C THR A 87 -6.71 -2.66 -7.23
N LYS A 88 -6.38 -1.37 -7.30
CA LYS A 88 -5.37 -0.87 -8.24
C LYS A 88 -3.99 -1.48 -7.99
N LEU A 89 -3.59 -1.65 -6.72
CA LEU A 89 -2.34 -2.35 -6.39
C LEU A 89 -2.35 -3.79 -6.91
N VAL A 90 -3.45 -4.54 -6.72
CA VAL A 90 -3.60 -5.91 -7.20
C VAL A 90 -3.48 -5.97 -8.73
N GLU A 91 -4.14 -5.06 -9.45
CA GLU A 91 -4.02 -4.96 -10.92
C GLU A 91 -2.57 -4.75 -11.36
N LEU A 92 -1.84 -3.83 -10.71
CA LEU A 92 -0.44 -3.57 -11.03
C LEU A 92 0.46 -4.77 -10.75
N LEU A 93 0.22 -5.51 -9.66
CA LEU A 93 0.94 -6.73 -9.33
C LEU A 93 0.70 -7.83 -10.37
N LEU A 94 -0.54 -8.00 -10.84
CA LEU A 94 -0.88 -8.96 -11.89
C LEU A 94 -0.23 -8.60 -13.23
N LEU A 95 -0.26 -7.32 -13.62
CA LEU A 95 0.41 -6.84 -14.84
C LEU A 95 1.93 -7.10 -14.79
N ALA A 96 2.53 -7.01 -13.61
CA ALA A 96 3.95 -7.31 -13.37
C ALA A 96 4.25 -8.81 -13.24
N LYS A 97 3.28 -9.71 -13.45
CA LYS A 97 3.40 -11.16 -13.24
C LYS A 97 3.80 -11.52 -11.81
N LEU A 98 3.34 -10.75 -10.82
CA LEU A 98 3.53 -10.97 -9.39
C LEU A 98 2.23 -11.55 -8.78
N ASP A 99 1.70 -12.61 -9.39
CA ASP A 99 0.40 -13.20 -9.05
C ASP A 99 0.30 -13.67 -7.59
N SER A 100 1.41 -14.18 -7.03
CA SER A 100 1.50 -14.60 -5.63
C SER A 100 1.35 -13.42 -4.67
N ALA A 101 2.04 -12.31 -4.95
CA ALA A 101 1.91 -11.07 -4.20
C ALA A 101 0.48 -10.48 -4.30
N ALA A 102 -0.13 -10.52 -5.49
CA ALA A 102 -1.51 -10.13 -5.69
C ALA A 102 -2.47 -10.97 -4.83
N GLY A 103 -2.31 -12.30 -4.84
CA GLY A 103 -3.09 -13.22 -4.02
C GLY A 103 -2.93 -12.96 -2.52
N ILE A 104 -1.71 -12.65 -2.05
CA ILE A 104 -1.45 -12.28 -0.64
C ILE A 104 -2.24 -11.04 -0.23
N ILE A 105 -2.34 -10.03 -1.09
CA ILE A 105 -3.15 -8.84 -0.83
C ILE A 105 -4.64 -9.17 -0.87
N GLN A 106 -5.10 -9.92 -1.86
CA GLN A 106 -6.50 -10.31 -1.98
C GLN A 106 -6.99 -11.11 -0.76
N GLN A 107 -6.19 -12.09 -0.31
CA GLN A 107 -6.49 -12.88 0.90
C GLN A 107 -6.40 -12.02 2.16
N GLY A 108 -5.35 -11.21 2.25
CA GLY A 108 -5.04 -10.43 3.44
C GLY A 108 -6.03 -9.32 3.76
N PHE A 109 -6.71 -8.79 2.75
CA PHE A 109 -7.68 -7.70 2.88
C PHE A 109 -9.10 -8.12 2.53
N GLY A 110 -9.37 -9.42 2.41
CA GLY A 110 -10.72 -9.94 2.15
C GLY A 110 -11.30 -9.45 0.82
N MET A 111 -10.45 -9.23 -0.20
CA MET A 111 -10.87 -8.74 -1.52
C MET A 111 -11.45 -9.83 -2.42
N TYR A 112 -11.60 -11.05 -1.89
CA TYR A 112 -12.45 -12.04 -2.52
C TYR A 112 -13.89 -11.59 -2.35
N ASP A 113 -14.45 -11.05 -3.43
CA ASP A 113 -15.90 -11.02 -3.59
C ASP A 113 -16.38 -12.46 -3.42
N LYS A 114 -17.16 -12.74 -2.38
CA LYS A 114 -17.84 -14.02 -2.21
C LYS A 114 -18.88 -14.16 -3.31
N GLN A 115 -18.47 -14.42 -4.54
CA GLN A 115 -19.36 -14.84 -5.60
C GLN A 115 -18.77 -16.04 -6.36
N LEU A 116 -19.28 -17.20 -5.95
CA LEU A 116 -19.57 -18.42 -6.73
C LEU A 116 -18.41 -19.41 -7.01
N GLY A 117 -18.26 -20.37 -6.11
CA GLY A 117 -17.64 -21.68 -6.34
C GLY A 117 -17.42 -22.43 -5.01
N PRO A 118 -17.70 -23.76 -4.93
CA PRO A 118 -17.59 -24.48 -3.66
C PRO A 118 -16.15 -24.43 -3.16
N ASN A 119 -16.05 -24.03 -1.89
CA ASN A 119 -14.86 -24.03 -1.06
C ASN A 119 -13.95 -25.23 -1.38
N PRO A 120 -12.67 -25.05 -1.80
CA PRO A 120 -11.78 -26.20 -1.85
C PRO A 120 -11.59 -26.73 -0.42
N PRO A 121 -11.70 -28.05 -0.20
CA PRO A 121 -11.43 -28.61 1.10
C PRO A 121 -9.94 -28.39 1.39
N PHE A 122 -9.64 -27.69 2.48
CA PHE A 122 -8.31 -27.73 3.06
C PHE A 122 -8.07 -29.17 3.51
N THR A 123 -7.18 -29.87 2.80
CA THR A 123 -6.60 -31.16 3.23
C THR A 123 -5.71 -30.96 4.44
#